data_AF-A0A3N4MM07-F1
#
_entry.id   AF-A0A3N4MM07-F1
#
_cell.length_a   1.000
_cell.length_b   1.000
_cell.length_c   1.000
_cell.angle_alpha   90.00
_cell.angle_beta   90.00
_cell.angle_gamma   90.00
#
_symmetry.space_group_name_H-M   'P 1'
#
loop_
_entity.id
_entity.type
_entity.pdbx_description
1 polymer ?
#
loop_
_entity_poly.entity_id
_entity_poly.type
_entity_poly.pdbx_seq_one_letter_code
_entity_poly.pdbx_strand_id
1 'polypeptide(L)'
;MRKYLIITICILFANIAQAANGDEWLKQAVIARRADIVTKAQWAMQQQPVTVTVASSPRSAGGIHDFYSEGDYWWPNPASADSPYIQKDGQTNPDNFVAHRQAMVRFSRVVGALAAAYVAEGKKEYLEHARKHILAWFVNADTRMNPNLQYAQAIKGRATGRGIGIIDTVHFIEIAQALRIMEKAGVLKDADLAAVKSWFAEYLRFMTEHPYGKDEMNAKNNHGTCWVMQVAAFSSFLQDKKWTDFCINRYKEVLLPNQMAGDGSFPQELRRTKPYGYALFNLDAMATVCQILSTPGNDLWKYTADAGKTIGKGIAYMYPYVEDKGKWPFAKDVMYWDEWPVAHPFLLFGAAAYNNENYFRLWQKLKHDPEVEEVLRNLPVRNPEIWMVKL
;
A
#
# COMPACT_ATOMS: atom_id res chain seq x y z
N MET A 1 63.74 -16.71 13.65
CA MET A 1 62.96 -15.62 13.01
C MET A 1 62.21 -16.18 11.81
N ARG A 2 60.98 -15.71 11.56
CA ARG A 2 59.98 -16.16 10.57
C ARG A 2 59.12 -17.37 10.95
N LYS A 3 57.89 -17.08 11.38
CA LYS A 3 56.69 -17.85 11.03
C LYS A 3 55.54 -16.89 10.71
N TYR A 4 55.16 -16.91 9.44
CA TYR A 4 53.86 -16.69 8.79
C TYR A 4 52.77 -15.88 9.53
N LEU A 5 52.46 -14.70 8.95
CA LEU A 5 51.18 -14.02 9.09
C LEU A 5 50.49 -14.08 7.71
N ILE A 6 49.58 -15.03 7.52
CA ILE A 6 48.60 -15.02 6.44
C ILE A 6 47.25 -15.30 7.09
N ILE A 7 46.28 -14.46 6.75
CA ILE A 7 44.81 -14.63 6.72
C ILE A 7 44.20 -13.34 7.27
N THR A 8 43.92 -12.38 6.40
CA THR A 8 42.71 -11.54 6.50
C THR A 8 42.43 -10.87 5.14
N ILE A 9 41.88 -11.61 4.17
CA ILE A 9 41.13 -11.00 3.05
C ILE A 9 39.97 -11.96 2.74
N CYS A 10 38.81 -11.77 3.40
CA CYS A 10 37.57 -12.47 3.01
C CYS A 10 36.26 -11.77 3.45
N ILE A 11 36.26 -10.46 3.77
CA ILE A 11 35.03 -9.77 4.26
C ILE A 11 34.61 -8.60 3.33
N LEU A 12 34.87 -8.67 2.03
CA LEU A 12 34.42 -7.64 1.07
C LEU A 12 33.59 -8.14 -0.11
N PHE A 13 33.31 -9.45 -0.22
CA PHE A 13 32.54 -9.99 -1.34
C PHE A 13 31.03 -10.19 -1.07
N ALA A 14 30.57 -10.14 0.18
CA ALA A 14 29.14 -10.34 0.48
C ALA A 14 28.27 -9.10 0.19
N ASN A 15 28.83 -7.89 0.28
CA ASN A 15 28.04 -6.65 0.10
C ASN A 15 27.87 -6.22 -1.37
N ILE A 16 28.73 -6.70 -2.29
CA ILE A 16 28.63 -6.38 -3.72
C ILE A 16 27.51 -7.20 -4.38
N ALA A 17 27.30 -8.46 -3.95
CA ALA A 17 26.30 -9.35 -4.51
C ALA A 17 24.85 -8.91 -4.22
N GLN A 18 24.57 -8.41 -3.01
CA GLN A 18 23.21 -7.98 -2.64
C GLN A 18 22.79 -6.69 -3.39
N ALA A 19 23.73 -5.75 -3.62
CA ALA A 19 23.46 -4.52 -4.35
C ALA A 19 23.29 -4.75 -5.87
N ALA A 20 23.97 -5.75 -6.44
CA ALA A 20 23.85 -6.15 -7.84
C ALA A 20 22.50 -6.84 -8.14
N ASN A 21 21.96 -7.61 -7.19
CA ASN A 21 20.70 -8.35 -7.39
C ASN A 21 19.45 -7.46 -7.45
N GLY A 22 19.42 -6.34 -6.73
CA GLY A 22 18.24 -5.44 -6.73
C GLY A 22 17.95 -4.83 -8.10
N ASP A 23 18.99 -4.45 -8.84
CA ASP A 23 18.85 -3.89 -10.20
C ASP A 23 18.41 -4.95 -11.21
N GLU A 24 18.77 -6.22 -10.97
CA GLU A 24 18.39 -7.34 -11.82
C GLU A 24 16.89 -7.66 -11.70
N TRP A 25 16.36 -7.75 -10.48
CA TRP A 25 14.93 -8.01 -10.27
C TRP A 25 14.04 -6.87 -10.78
N LEU A 26 14.48 -5.61 -10.65
CA LEU A 26 13.79 -4.47 -11.26
C LEU A 26 13.70 -4.63 -12.79
N LYS A 27 14.82 -4.95 -13.46
CA LYS A 27 14.84 -5.17 -14.90
C LYS A 27 13.88 -6.30 -15.31
N GLN A 28 13.91 -7.42 -14.59
CA GLN A 28 13.02 -8.55 -14.87
C GLN A 28 11.55 -8.17 -14.70
N ALA A 29 11.20 -7.44 -13.64
CA ALA A 29 9.83 -6.96 -13.41
C ALA A 29 9.36 -6.03 -14.54
N VAL A 30 10.20 -5.07 -14.95
CA VAL A 30 9.91 -4.15 -16.07
C VAL A 30 9.74 -4.91 -17.38
N ILE A 31 10.60 -5.90 -17.67
CA ILE A 31 10.49 -6.73 -18.87
C ILE A 31 9.18 -7.52 -18.87
N ALA A 32 8.86 -8.18 -17.75
CA ALA A 32 7.65 -8.99 -17.61
C ALA A 32 6.37 -8.16 -17.80
N ARG A 33 6.39 -6.89 -17.37
CA ARG A 33 5.22 -6.00 -17.42
C ARG A 33 5.25 -4.98 -18.54
N ARG A 34 6.23 -4.99 -19.43
CA ARG A 34 6.43 -3.91 -20.41
C ARG A 34 5.16 -3.56 -21.20
N ALA A 35 4.45 -4.56 -21.71
CA ALA A 35 3.22 -4.34 -22.47
C ALA A 35 2.10 -3.69 -21.61
N ASP A 36 1.93 -4.17 -20.38
CA ASP A 36 0.97 -3.62 -19.40
C ASP A 36 1.30 -2.18 -19.01
N ILE A 37 2.59 -1.91 -18.71
CA ILE A 37 3.08 -0.57 -18.38
C ILE A 37 2.78 0.41 -19.51
N VAL A 38 3.12 0.05 -20.76
CA VAL A 38 2.88 0.91 -21.93
C VAL A 38 1.39 1.19 -22.12
N THR A 39 0.54 0.16 -21.99
CA THR A 39 -0.91 0.29 -22.14
C THR A 39 -1.50 1.22 -21.07
N LYS A 40 -1.13 1.01 -19.81
CA LYS A 40 -1.58 1.85 -18.69
C LYS A 40 -1.05 3.27 -18.80
N ALA A 41 0.17 3.47 -19.28
CA ALA A 41 0.74 4.79 -19.52
C ALA A 41 -0.05 5.56 -20.59
N GLN A 42 -0.38 4.91 -21.71
CA GLN A 42 -1.21 5.51 -22.77
C GLN A 42 -2.58 5.94 -22.25
N TRP A 43 -3.24 5.08 -21.48
CA TRP A 43 -4.50 5.43 -20.81
C TRP A 43 -4.31 6.61 -19.84
N ALA A 44 -3.28 6.58 -18.99
CA ALA A 44 -2.98 7.59 -17.98
C ALA A 44 -2.68 8.97 -18.59
N MET A 45 -1.97 9.01 -19.73
CA MET A 45 -1.65 10.24 -20.46
C MET A 45 -2.90 10.95 -21.01
N GLN A 46 -4.01 10.23 -21.20
CA GLN A 46 -5.28 10.81 -21.63
C GLN A 46 -6.14 11.32 -20.45
N GLN A 47 -5.76 11.00 -19.21
CA GLN A 47 -6.56 11.33 -18.04
C GLN A 47 -6.40 12.79 -17.60
N GLN A 48 -7.52 13.42 -17.23
CA GLN A 48 -7.54 14.71 -16.52
C GLN A 48 -7.62 14.54 -15.00
N PRO A 49 -7.14 15.53 -14.22
CA PRO A 49 -7.26 15.51 -12.77
C PRO A 49 -8.72 15.44 -12.29
N VAL A 50 -8.97 14.61 -11.29
CA VAL A 50 -10.26 14.44 -10.60
C VAL A 50 -9.95 14.30 -9.12
N THR A 51 -10.58 15.11 -8.26
CA THR A 51 -10.29 15.17 -6.82
C THR A 51 -11.58 15.08 -5.99
N VAL A 52 -11.48 15.17 -4.66
CA VAL A 52 -12.64 15.11 -3.76
C VAL A 52 -13.70 16.19 -4.06
N THR A 53 -13.30 17.35 -4.59
CA THR A 53 -14.21 18.47 -4.86
C THR A 53 -15.24 18.22 -5.96
N VAL A 54 -15.09 17.17 -6.77
CA VAL A 54 -15.98 16.89 -7.91
C VAL A 54 -17.31 16.25 -7.51
N ALA A 55 -17.39 15.71 -6.29
CA ALA A 55 -18.57 15.01 -5.78
C ALA A 55 -18.83 15.43 -4.34
N SER A 56 -20.05 15.26 -3.89
CA SER A 56 -20.40 15.40 -2.47
C SER A 56 -21.53 14.45 -2.12
N SER A 57 -21.65 14.15 -0.83
CA SER A 57 -22.78 13.39 -0.30
C SER A 57 -23.56 14.29 0.65
N PRO A 58 -24.90 14.34 0.57
CA PRO A 58 -25.71 15.02 1.58
C PRO A 58 -25.62 14.36 2.96
N ARG A 59 -25.03 13.16 3.06
CA ARG A 59 -24.75 12.46 4.32
C ARG A 59 -23.39 12.81 4.93
N SER A 60 -22.58 13.61 4.23
CA SER A 60 -21.30 14.11 4.76
C SER A 60 -21.52 15.26 5.73
N ALA A 61 -20.75 15.27 6.81
CA ALA A 61 -20.64 16.41 7.73
C ALA A 61 -19.45 17.33 7.40
N GLY A 62 -18.66 16.99 6.37
CA GLY A 62 -17.50 17.76 5.90
C GLY A 62 -17.84 18.69 4.74
N GLY A 63 -16.92 19.61 4.44
CA GLY A 63 -17.00 20.52 3.30
C GLY A 63 -16.52 19.87 1.98
N ILE A 64 -16.53 20.66 0.90
CA ILE A 64 -16.18 20.19 -0.45
C ILE A 64 -14.73 19.70 -0.58
N HIS A 65 -13.84 20.15 0.29
CA HIS A 65 -12.42 19.74 0.32
C HIS A 65 -12.18 18.53 1.24
N ASP A 66 -13.20 18.06 1.96
CA ASP A 66 -13.04 16.95 2.89
C ASP A 66 -13.36 15.61 2.22
N PHE A 67 -12.48 14.63 2.47
CA PHE A 67 -12.74 13.27 2.03
C PHE A 67 -13.88 12.65 2.86
N TYR A 68 -14.77 11.93 2.18
CA TYR A 68 -15.94 11.31 2.78
C TYR A 68 -16.12 9.92 2.21
N SER A 69 -16.40 8.97 3.08
CA SER A 69 -16.78 7.61 2.72
C SER A 69 -17.69 7.03 3.79
N GLU A 70 -18.37 5.96 3.46
CA GLU A 70 -19.24 5.23 4.40
C GLU A 70 -18.63 3.88 4.75
N GLY A 71 -18.90 3.40 5.97
CA GLY A 71 -18.41 2.10 6.40
C GLY A 71 -19.02 0.99 5.54
N ASP A 72 -18.17 0.24 4.82
CA ASP A 72 -18.61 -0.69 3.77
C ASP A 72 -19.67 -1.69 4.20
N TYR A 73 -19.55 -2.20 5.43
CA TYR A 73 -20.37 -3.29 5.94
C TYR A 73 -21.55 -2.82 6.79
N TRP A 74 -21.94 -1.55 6.70
CA TRP A 74 -23.04 -0.99 7.46
C TRP A 74 -24.28 -0.83 6.58
N TRP A 75 -25.38 -1.44 7.01
CA TRP A 75 -26.62 -1.55 6.26
C TRP A 75 -27.80 -0.89 6.98
N PRO A 76 -28.82 -0.41 6.24
CA PRO A 76 -30.09 -0.02 6.83
C PRO A 76 -30.64 -1.08 7.77
N ASN A 77 -31.11 -0.64 8.93
CA ASN A 77 -31.79 -1.51 9.87
C ASN A 77 -33.27 -1.63 9.46
N PRO A 78 -33.78 -2.86 9.20
CA PRO A 78 -35.15 -3.05 8.73
C PRO A 78 -36.22 -2.67 9.77
N ALA A 79 -35.85 -2.44 11.03
CA ALA A 79 -36.80 -2.04 12.07
C ALA A 79 -37.44 -0.66 11.82
N SER A 80 -36.68 0.32 11.32
CA SER A 80 -37.17 1.66 10.96
C SER A 80 -36.14 2.40 10.10
N ALA A 81 -36.60 3.24 9.17
CA ALA A 81 -35.76 4.03 8.27
C ALA A 81 -34.74 4.94 9.01
N ASP A 82 -35.08 5.39 10.22
CA ASP A 82 -34.24 6.29 11.03
C ASP A 82 -33.31 5.56 12.00
N SER A 83 -33.40 4.23 12.06
CA SER A 83 -32.54 3.45 12.95
C SER A 83 -31.06 3.54 12.53
N PRO A 84 -30.13 3.56 13.51
CA PRO A 84 -28.72 3.42 13.23
C PRO A 84 -28.43 2.16 12.41
N TYR A 85 -27.52 2.28 11.44
CA TYR A 85 -27.16 1.13 10.59
C TYR A 85 -26.64 -0.05 11.42
N ILE A 86 -26.76 -1.25 10.87
CA ILE A 86 -26.29 -2.50 11.47
C ILE A 86 -25.15 -3.09 10.64
N GLN A 87 -24.20 -3.75 11.30
CA GLN A 87 -23.03 -4.30 10.65
C GLN A 87 -23.32 -5.70 10.06
N LYS A 88 -22.87 -5.96 8.83
CA LYS A 88 -22.87 -7.27 8.16
C LYS A 88 -21.48 -7.55 7.57
N ASP A 89 -20.62 -8.23 8.35
CA ASP A 89 -19.21 -8.36 7.98
C ASP A 89 -18.98 -8.99 6.59
N GLY A 90 -18.15 -8.33 5.78
CA GLY A 90 -17.81 -8.75 4.42
C GLY A 90 -18.90 -8.52 3.37
N GLN A 91 -20.08 -8.03 3.74
CA GLN A 91 -21.14 -7.71 2.79
C GLN A 91 -21.15 -6.20 2.54
N THR A 92 -20.57 -5.77 1.42
CA THR A 92 -20.50 -4.36 1.06
C THR A 92 -21.90 -3.82 0.72
N ASN A 93 -22.32 -2.73 1.36
CA ASN A 93 -23.55 -2.02 1.02
C ASN A 93 -23.38 -1.29 -0.33
N PRO A 94 -24.15 -1.64 -1.37
CA PRO A 94 -24.04 -1.02 -2.69
C PRO A 94 -24.53 0.45 -2.71
N ASP A 95 -25.30 0.88 -1.71
CA ASP A 95 -25.84 2.25 -1.62
C ASP A 95 -24.86 3.26 -0.99
N ASN A 96 -23.66 2.79 -0.63
CA ASN A 96 -22.63 3.65 -0.06
C ASN A 96 -22.17 4.70 -1.07
N PHE A 97 -21.87 5.89 -0.56
CA PHE A 97 -21.14 6.90 -1.30
C PHE A 97 -19.69 6.46 -1.48
N VAL A 98 -19.29 6.21 -2.74
CA VAL A 98 -17.95 5.71 -3.09
C VAL A 98 -17.14 6.68 -3.96
N ALA A 99 -17.71 7.82 -4.36
CA ALA A 99 -17.09 8.69 -5.37
C ALA A 99 -15.69 9.22 -4.98
N HIS A 100 -15.48 9.63 -3.72
CA HIS A 100 -14.16 10.09 -3.28
C HIS A 100 -13.12 8.96 -3.29
N ARG A 101 -13.53 7.75 -2.88
CA ARG A 101 -12.67 6.56 -2.94
C ARG A 101 -12.31 6.22 -4.39
N GLN A 102 -13.29 6.22 -5.30
CA GLN A 102 -13.06 5.97 -6.71
C GLN A 102 -12.11 7.01 -7.32
N ALA A 103 -12.28 8.30 -6.99
CA ALA A 103 -11.38 9.36 -7.43
C ALA A 103 -9.94 9.13 -6.94
N MET A 104 -9.76 8.72 -5.68
CA MET A 104 -8.45 8.45 -5.09
C MET A 104 -7.78 7.19 -5.66
N VAL A 105 -8.53 6.10 -5.84
CA VAL A 105 -8.05 4.88 -6.50
C VAL A 105 -7.61 5.21 -7.92
N ARG A 106 -8.42 5.97 -8.67
CA ARG A 106 -8.07 6.42 -10.02
C ARG A 106 -6.81 7.28 -10.02
N PHE A 107 -6.69 8.23 -9.09
CA PHE A 107 -5.50 9.07 -8.94
C PHE A 107 -4.23 8.23 -8.75
N SER A 108 -4.27 7.23 -7.86
CA SER A 108 -3.19 6.26 -7.66
C SER A 108 -2.89 5.44 -8.90
N ARG A 109 -3.91 4.94 -9.63
CA ARG A 109 -3.71 4.23 -10.91
C ARG A 109 -2.99 5.09 -11.94
N VAL A 110 -3.41 6.35 -12.11
CA VAL A 110 -2.82 7.28 -13.08
C VAL A 110 -1.36 7.59 -12.74
N VAL A 111 -1.09 8.05 -11.52
CA VAL A 111 0.27 8.45 -11.12
C VAL A 111 1.20 7.24 -11.07
N GLY A 112 0.73 6.10 -10.54
CA GLY A 112 1.50 4.86 -10.51
C GLY A 112 1.89 4.37 -11.90
N ALA A 113 0.95 4.37 -12.86
CA ALA A 113 1.22 3.98 -14.24
C ALA A 113 2.24 4.90 -14.92
N LEU A 114 2.14 6.22 -14.72
CA LEU A 114 3.07 7.19 -15.28
C LEU A 114 4.48 7.07 -14.65
N ALA A 115 4.55 6.81 -13.34
CA ALA A 115 5.82 6.53 -12.67
C ALA A 115 6.46 5.24 -13.19
N ALA A 116 5.67 4.17 -13.37
CA ALA A 116 6.15 2.90 -13.94
C ALA A 116 6.67 3.09 -15.38
N ALA A 117 5.97 3.87 -16.19
CA ALA A 117 6.39 4.21 -17.55
C ALA A 117 7.71 4.99 -17.59
N TYR A 118 7.88 5.96 -16.67
CA TYR A 118 9.16 6.65 -16.49
C TYR A 118 10.28 5.69 -16.08
N VAL A 119 10.02 4.77 -15.14
CA VAL A 119 11.01 3.76 -14.73
C VAL A 119 11.40 2.85 -15.90
N ALA A 120 10.46 2.51 -16.77
CA ALA A 120 10.69 1.62 -17.92
C ALA A 120 11.36 2.31 -19.12
N GLU A 121 11.07 3.59 -19.38
CA GLU A 121 11.47 4.29 -20.62
C GLU A 121 12.31 5.54 -20.41
N GLY A 122 12.39 6.07 -19.19
CA GLY A 122 13.17 7.27 -18.84
C GLY A 122 12.57 8.60 -19.34
N LYS A 123 11.37 8.60 -19.93
CA LYS A 123 10.75 9.80 -20.51
C LYS A 123 10.09 10.67 -19.43
N LYS A 124 10.59 11.89 -19.24
CA LYS A 124 10.09 12.85 -18.23
C LYS A 124 8.65 13.31 -18.48
N GLU A 125 8.14 13.21 -19.71
CA GLU A 125 6.77 13.61 -20.06
C GLU A 125 5.69 12.89 -19.23
N TYR A 126 5.93 11.62 -18.87
CA TYR A 126 5.03 10.87 -18.00
C TYR A 126 4.91 11.53 -16.61
N LEU A 127 6.04 11.91 -16.03
CA LEU A 127 6.10 12.55 -14.72
C LEU A 127 5.53 13.97 -14.77
N GLU A 128 5.77 14.73 -15.85
CA GLU A 128 5.17 16.06 -16.04
C GLU A 128 3.64 15.98 -16.13
N HIS A 129 3.09 14.92 -16.73
CA HIS A 129 1.65 14.70 -16.72
C HIS A 129 1.15 14.29 -15.33
N ALA A 130 1.86 13.41 -14.62
CA ALA A 130 1.54 13.04 -13.24
C ALA A 130 1.52 14.26 -12.30
N ARG A 131 2.45 15.20 -12.49
CA ARG A 131 2.53 16.46 -11.73
C ARG A 131 1.21 17.24 -11.76
N LYS A 132 0.46 17.25 -12.87
CA LYS A 132 -0.84 17.93 -12.95
C LYS A 132 -1.87 17.35 -11.98
N HIS A 133 -1.92 16.02 -11.87
CA HIS A 133 -2.84 15.32 -10.97
C HIS A 133 -2.44 15.55 -9.50
N ILE A 134 -1.15 15.53 -9.22
CA ILE A 134 -0.58 15.76 -7.88
C ILE A 134 -0.90 17.18 -7.39
N LEU A 135 -0.66 18.20 -8.22
CA LEU A 135 -0.95 19.59 -7.85
C LEU A 135 -2.45 19.82 -7.66
N ALA A 136 -3.30 19.23 -8.50
CA ALA A 136 -4.75 19.32 -8.32
C ALA A 136 -5.19 18.69 -6.98
N TRP A 137 -4.65 17.53 -6.61
CA TRP A 137 -5.07 16.82 -5.40
C TRP A 137 -4.58 17.48 -4.11
N PHE A 138 -3.34 17.98 -4.09
CA PHE A 138 -2.71 18.42 -2.83
C PHE A 138 -2.56 19.93 -2.68
N VAL A 139 -2.49 20.69 -3.78
CA VAL A 139 -1.99 22.08 -3.75
C VAL A 139 -3.04 23.08 -4.19
N ASN A 140 -3.63 22.87 -5.37
CA ASN A 140 -4.52 23.83 -6.01
C ASN A 140 -5.73 24.13 -5.11
N ALA A 141 -5.93 25.40 -4.75
CA ALA A 141 -6.92 25.82 -3.76
C ALA A 141 -8.34 25.35 -4.11
N ASP A 142 -8.72 25.37 -5.39
CA ASP A 142 -10.07 25.02 -5.84
C ASP A 142 -10.35 23.51 -5.81
N THR A 143 -9.31 22.67 -5.83
CA THR A 143 -9.46 21.22 -6.02
C THR A 143 -8.83 20.38 -4.92
N ARG A 144 -8.00 20.96 -4.05
CA ARG A 144 -7.22 20.18 -3.07
C ARG A 144 -8.12 19.43 -2.10
N MET A 145 -7.66 18.26 -1.67
CA MET A 145 -8.20 17.56 -0.50
C MET A 145 -7.57 18.14 0.77
N ASN A 146 -8.33 18.35 1.84
CA ASN A 146 -7.76 18.71 3.14
C ASN A 146 -6.94 17.52 3.71
N PRO A 147 -5.79 17.76 4.38
CA PRO A 147 -4.89 16.71 4.86
C PRO A 147 -5.42 16.02 6.13
N ASN A 148 -6.64 15.48 6.08
CA ASN A 148 -7.26 14.72 7.16
C ASN A 148 -8.35 13.75 6.64
N LEU A 149 -8.80 12.85 7.50
CA LEU A 149 -9.91 11.91 7.25
C LEU A 149 -10.97 11.97 8.36
N GLN A 150 -11.37 13.18 8.77
CA GLN A 150 -12.37 13.36 9.82
C GLN A 150 -13.75 12.77 9.48
N TYR A 151 -14.05 12.61 8.20
CA TYR A 151 -15.36 12.14 7.73
C TYR A 151 -15.30 10.81 6.96
N ALA A 152 -14.21 10.05 7.15
CA ALA A 152 -14.04 8.75 6.52
C ALA A 152 -14.78 7.63 7.28
N GLN A 153 -15.37 6.73 6.51
CA GLN A 153 -16.17 5.59 6.97
C GLN A 153 -17.25 5.96 8.00
N ALA A 154 -17.99 7.01 7.70
CA ALA A 154 -19.18 7.41 8.44
C ALA A 154 -20.21 6.27 8.52
N ILE A 155 -21.04 6.30 9.55
CA ILE A 155 -22.11 5.32 9.78
C ILE A 155 -23.37 6.08 10.17
N LYS A 156 -24.43 5.95 9.37
CA LYS A 156 -25.72 6.59 9.65
C LYS A 156 -26.20 6.28 11.07
N GLY A 157 -26.50 7.34 11.82
CA GLY A 157 -26.99 7.25 13.20
C GLY A 157 -25.95 6.80 14.24
N ARG A 158 -24.65 6.75 13.89
CA ARG A 158 -23.59 6.36 14.84
C ARG A 158 -22.37 7.27 14.85
N ALA A 159 -21.86 7.65 13.68
CA ALA A 159 -20.61 8.42 13.58
C ALA A 159 -20.51 9.17 12.25
N THR A 160 -19.94 10.37 12.28
CA THR A 160 -19.63 11.17 11.08
C THR A 160 -18.30 10.78 10.42
N GLY A 161 -17.44 10.07 11.16
CA GLY A 161 -16.19 9.46 10.70
C GLY A 161 -15.57 8.62 11.83
N ARG A 162 -14.49 7.88 11.56
CA ARG A 162 -13.86 6.97 12.54
C ARG A 162 -12.44 6.55 12.16
N GLY A 163 -11.68 6.05 13.15
CA GLY A 163 -10.30 5.56 12.98
C GLY A 163 -10.11 4.55 11.85
N ILE A 164 -11.01 3.57 11.75
CA ILE A 164 -11.02 2.54 10.69
C ILE A 164 -11.04 3.15 9.27
N GLY A 165 -11.47 4.40 9.12
CA GLY A 165 -11.45 5.13 7.86
C GLY A 165 -10.05 5.52 7.36
N ILE A 166 -9.02 5.50 8.20
CA ILE A 166 -7.62 5.76 7.77
C ILE A 166 -7.15 4.79 6.69
N ILE A 167 -7.69 3.57 6.66
CA ILE A 167 -7.39 2.60 5.61
C ILE A 167 -7.80 3.08 4.20
N ASP A 168 -8.76 3.99 4.06
CA ASP A 168 -9.23 4.41 2.75
C ASP A 168 -8.08 5.05 1.93
N THR A 169 -7.12 5.72 2.58
CA THR A 169 -5.99 6.39 1.91
C THR A 169 -4.75 5.54 1.68
N VAL A 170 -4.81 4.20 1.85
CA VAL A 170 -3.67 3.32 1.53
C VAL A 170 -3.13 3.52 0.12
N HIS A 171 -3.93 4.06 -0.80
CA HIS A 171 -3.52 4.39 -2.17
C HIS A 171 -2.53 5.55 -2.29
N PHE A 172 -2.43 6.44 -1.29
CA PHE A 172 -1.44 7.51 -1.30
C PHE A 172 0.00 6.99 -1.16
N ILE A 173 0.23 5.75 -0.75
CA ILE A 173 1.59 5.20 -0.68
C ILE A 173 2.25 5.13 -2.06
N GLU A 174 1.48 4.76 -3.10
CA GLU A 174 1.97 4.69 -4.48
C GLU A 174 2.26 6.10 -5.02
N ILE A 175 1.48 7.10 -4.60
CA ILE A 175 1.73 8.51 -4.89
C ILE A 175 3.01 8.99 -4.21
N ALA A 176 3.20 8.68 -2.93
CA ALA A 176 4.41 9.04 -2.18
C ALA A 176 5.67 8.44 -2.81
N GLN A 177 5.61 7.19 -3.27
CA GLN A 177 6.72 6.56 -3.98
C GLN A 177 6.99 7.22 -5.34
N ALA A 178 5.93 7.54 -6.11
CA ALA A 178 6.08 8.29 -7.36
C ALA A 178 6.68 9.68 -7.13
N LEU A 179 6.28 10.39 -6.07
CA LEU A 179 6.84 11.69 -5.70
C LEU A 179 8.34 11.63 -5.43
N ARG A 180 8.83 10.57 -4.76
CA ARG A 180 10.28 10.38 -4.57
C ARG A 180 11.02 10.16 -5.89
N ILE A 181 10.42 9.41 -6.83
CA ILE A 181 10.96 9.24 -8.19
C ILE A 181 10.99 10.59 -8.92
N MET A 182 9.93 11.39 -8.80
CA MET A 182 9.84 12.72 -9.43
C MET A 182 10.83 13.74 -8.85
N GLU A 183 11.06 13.71 -7.53
CA GLU A 183 12.07 14.51 -6.85
C GLU A 183 13.46 14.15 -7.39
N LYS A 184 13.80 12.87 -7.47
CA LYS A 184 15.07 12.40 -8.07
C LYS A 184 15.21 12.75 -9.55
N ALA A 185 14.10 12.72 -10.31
CA ALA A 185 14.08 13.06 -11.73
C ALA A 185 14.18 14.59 -11.99
N GLY A 186 14.04 15.42 -10.96
CA GLY A 186 14.03 16.88 -11.06
C GLY A 186 12.81 17.44 -11.80
N VAL A 187 11.66 16.77 -11.71
CA VAL A 187 10.40 17.18 -12.37
C VAL A 187 9.56 18.10 -11.46
N LEU A 188 9.63 17.89 -10.14
CA LEU A 188 9.00 18.79 -9.17
C LEU A 188 9.93 19.97 -8.89
N LYS A 189 9.48 21.18 -9.26
CA LYS A 189 10.17 22.43 -8.90
C LYS A 189 10.05 22.67 -7.39
N ASP A 190 11.00 23.41 -6.82
CA ASP A 190 11.12 23.61 -5.37
C ASP A 190 9.83 24.06 -4.68
N ALA A 191 9.08 25.01 -5.27
CA ALA A 191 7.83 25.50 -4.70
C ALA A 191 6.72 24.43 -4.68
N ASP A 192 6.58 23.65 -5.76
CA ASP A 192 5.60 22.57 -5.84
C ASP A 192 5.96 21.44 -4.87
N LEU A 193 7.24 21.07 -4.82
CA LEU A 193 7.75 20.05 -3.91
C LEU A 193 7.51 20.45 -2.45
N ALA A 194 7.80 21.70 -2.09
CA ALA A 194 7.56 22.22 -0.76
C ALA A 194 6.06 22.19 -0.39
N ALA A 195 5.17 22.59 -1.30
CA ALA A 195 3.73 22.57 -1.06
C ALA A 195 3.20 21.14 -0.86
N VAL A 196 3.63 20.19 -1.70
CA VAL A 196 3.24 18.78 -1.56
C VAL A 196 3.81 18.18 -0.26
N LYS A 197 5.08 18.44 0.08
CA LYS A 197 5.66 18.00 1.35
C LYS A 197 4.93 18.59 2.56
N SER A 198 4.48 19.84 2.49
CA SER A 198 3.65 20.46 3.55
C SER A 198 2.36 19.68 3.75
N TRP A 199 1.65 19.34 2.67
CA TRP A 199 0.42 18.54 2.74
C TRP A 199 0.66 17.18 3.40
N PHE A 200 1.69 16.45 2.98
CA PHE A 200 2.03 15.15 3.58
C PHE A 200 2.47 15.28 5.05
N ALA A 201 3.18 16.34 5.43
CA ALA A 201 3.56 16.59 6.82
C ALA A 201 2.32 16.86 7.70
N GLU A 202 1.37 17.65 7.20
CA GLU A 202 0.09 17.89 7.89
C GLU A 202 -0.74 16.60 8.01
N TYR A 203 -0.78 15.78 6.96
CA TYR A 203 -1.50 14.51 6.98
C TYR A 203 -0.85 13.49 7.91
N LEU A 204 0.49 13.41 7.92
CA LEU A 204 1.24 12.58 8.86
C LEU A 204 0.97 13.01 10.31
N ARG A 205 0.91 14.32 10.58
CA ARG A 205 0.52 14.83 11.91
C ARG A 205 -0.91 14.39 12.26
N PHE A 206 -1.87 14.50 11.34
CA PHE A 206 -3.23 13.99 11.58
C PHE A 206 -3.23 12.49 11.92
N MET A 207 -2.54 11.66 11.13
CA MET A 207 -2.47 10.21 11.34
C MET A 207 -1.84 9.79 12.67
N THR A 208 -0.97 10.62 13.25
CA THR A 208 -0.18 10.27 14.42
C THR A 208 -0.67 10.92 15.72
N GLU A 209 -1.35 12.05 15.63
CA GLU A 209 -1.79 12.81 16.81
C GLU A 209 -3.29 12.75 17.04
N HIS A 210 -4.09 12.71 15.97
CA HIS A 210 -5.56 12.69 16.07
C HIS A 210 -6.06 11.35 16.65
N PRO A 211 -7.14 11.34 17.46
CA PRO A 211 -7.72 10.10 18.01
C PRO A 211 -7.97 9.02 16.97
N TYR A 212 -8.51 9.36 15.80
CA TYR A 212 -8.74 8.40 14.70
C TYR A 212 -7.45 7.76 14.19
N GLY A 213 -6.37 8.54 14.08
CA GLY A 213 -5.06 8.02 13.71
C GLY A 213 -4.52 7.04 14.76
N LYS A 214 -4.67 7.38 16.05
CA LYS A 214 -4.26 6.52 17.18
C LYS A 214 -5.10 5.25 17.28
N ASP A 215 -6.40 5.32 17.03
CA ASP A 215 -7.29 4.15 16.99
C ASP A 215 -6.85 3.16 15.92
N GLU A 216 -6.60 3.67 14.70
CA GLU A 216 -6.12 2.84 13.59
C GLU A 216 -4.74 2.25 13.86
N MET A 217 -3.81 3.07 14.35
CA MET A 217 -2.46 2.62 14.74
C MET A 217 -2.54 1.42 15.69
N ASN A 218 -3.47 1.45 16.65
CA ASN A 218 -3.62 0.43 17.70
C ASN A 218 -4.52 -0.76 17.31
N ALA A 219 -5.04 -0.81 16.09
CA ALA A 219 -5.77 -1.96 15.61
C ALA A 219 -4.86 -3.21 15.55
N LYS A 220 -5.43 -4.37 15.89
CA LYS A 220 -4.68 -5.64 16.06
C LYS A 220 -4.64 -6.53 14.81
N ASN A 221 -5.14 -6.02 13.69
CA ASN A 221 -5.29 -6.72 12.42
C ASN A 221 -4.70 -5.87 11.28
N ASN A 222 -5.06 -6.17 10.04
CA ASN A 222 -4.63 -5.44 8.84
C ASN A 222 -4.72 -3.91 8.92
N HIS A 223 -5.64 -3.33 9.71
CA HIS A 223 -5.72 -1.88 9.90
C HIS A 223 -4.44 -1.29 10.53
N GLY A 224 -3.91 -1.92 11.58
CA GLY A 224 -2.68 -1.47 12.22
C GLY A 224 -1.47 -1.63 11.29
N THR A 225 -1.46 -2.68 10.46
CA THR A 225 -0.46 -2.88 9.42
C THR A 225 -0.54 -1.79 8.34
N CYS A 226 -1.74 -1.47 7.87
CA CYS A 226 -1.97 -0.45 6.87
C CYS A 226 -1.62 0.95 7.37
N TRP A 227 -1.86 1.24 8.65
CA TRP A 227 -1.39 2.48 9.27
C TRP A 227 0.15 2.58 9.21
N VAL A 228 0.88 1.52 9.61
CA VAL A 228 2.36 1.52 9.56
C VAL A 228 2.86 1.62 8.13
N MET A 229 2.25 0.91 7.18
CA MET A 229 2.58 1.00 5.76
C MET A 229 2.46 2.43 5.22
N GLN A 230 1.36 3.12 5.55
CA GLN A 230 1.14 4.51 5.14
C GLN A 230 2.16 5.45 5.78
N VAL A 231 2.33 5.39 7.11
CA VAL A 231 3.29 6.25 7.82
C VAL A 231 4.72 6.01 7.37
N ALA A 232 5.11 4.76 7.11
CA ALA A 232 6.42 4.43 6.54
C ALA A 232 6.64 5.09 5.17
N ALA A 233 5.66 4.98 4.25
CA ALA A 233 5.76 5.57 2.92
C ALA A 233 5.86 7.11 2.98
N PHE A 234 5.03 7.75 3.79
CA PHE A 234 5.00 9.21 3.92
C PHE A 234 6.25 9.74 4.60
N SER A 235 6.71 9.07 5.66
CA SER A 235 7.94 9.45 6.37
C SER A 235 9.18 9.27 5.48
N SER A 236 9.20 8.23 4.63
CA SER A 236 10.26 8.04 3.64
C SER A 236 10.30 9.18 2.61
N PHE A 237 9.14 9.63 2.13
CA PHE A 237 9.05 10.79 1.23
C PHE A 237 9.46 12.10 1.91
N LEU A 238 9.04 12.31 3.16
CA LEU A 238 9.39 13.50 3.94
C LEU A 238 10.83 13.46 4.49
N GLN A 239 11.52 12.32 4.38
CA GLN A 239 12.80 12.05 5.05
C GLN A 239 12.72 12.22 6.58
N ASP A 240 11.55 11.92 7.16
CA ASP A 240 11.32 11.99 8.61
C ASP A 240 11.87 10.73 9.29
N LYS A 241 13.08 10.85 9.84
CA LYS A 241 13.76 9.74 10.53
C LYS A 241 13.00 9.29 11.79
N LYS A 242 12.37 10.21 12.52
CA LYS A 242 11.67 9.88 13.78
C LYS A 242 10.53 8.90 13.51
N TRP A 243 9.68 9.20 12.52
CA TRP A 243 8.57 8.33 12.18
C TRP A 243 9.00 7.07 11.42
N THR A 244 10.09 7.14 10.65
CA THR A 244 10.71 5.95 10.04
C THR A 244 11.19 4.96 11.11
N ASP A 245 11.95 5.43 12.11
CA ASP A 245 12.43 4.60 13.22
C ASP A 245 11.27 4.04 14.06
N PHE A 246 10.23 4.84 14.30
CA PHE A 246 9.02 4.38 14.98
C PHE A 246 8.35 3.22 14.24
N CYS A 247 8.20 3.32 12.91
CA CYS A 247 7.59 2.27 12.11
C CYS A 247 8.43 0.98 12.11
N ILE A 248 9.76 1.10 12.05
CA ILE A 248 10.69 -0.03 12.17
C ILE A 248 10.46 -0.77 13.49
N ASN A 249 10.47 -0.04 14.61
CA ASN A 249 10.29 -0.64 15.93
C ASN A 249 8.89 -1.21 16.10
N ARG A 250 7.85 -0.50 15.65
CA ARG A 250 6.47 -1.00 15.71
C ARG A 250 6.28 -2.26 14.88
N TYR A 251 6.90 -2.37 13.71
CA TYR A 251 6.87 -3.61 12.93
C TYR A 251 7.49 -4.77 13.71
N LYS A 252 8.67 -4.56 14.30
CA LYS A 252 9.44 -5.58 15.02
C LYS A 252 8.79 -6.01 16.33
N GLU A 253 8.27 -5.06 17.10
CA GLU A 253 7.84 -5.28 18.49
C GLU A 253 6.32 -5.44 18.64
N VAL A 254 5.53 -4.91 17.68
CA VAL A 254 4.07 -4.90 17.78
C VAL A 254 3.42 -5.69 16.67
N LEU A 255 3.72 -5.41 15.40
CA LEU A 255 2.99 -6.02 14.29
C LEU A 255 3.33 -7.49 14.09
N LEU A 256 4.55 -7.79 13.64
CA LEU A 256 4.96 -9.15 13.29
C LEU A 256 4.78 -10.15 14.46
N PRO A 257 5.25 -9.89 15.70
CA PRO A 257 5.10 -10.83 16.81
C PRO A 257 3.64 -11.08 17.21
N ASN A 258 2.76 -10.07 17.17
CA ASN A 258 1.41 -10.20 17.71
C ASN A 258 0.34 -10.56 16.67
N GLN A 259 0.57 -10.28 15.38
CA GLN A 259 -0.40 -10.60 14.33
C GLN A 259 -0.18 -11.97 13.67
N MET A 260 1.08 -12.44 13.59
CA MET A 260 1.42 -13.70 12.93
C MET A 260 1.40 -14.87 13.92
N ALA A 261 0.86 -16.02 13.52
CA ALA A 261 0.95 -17.28 14.26
C ALA A 261 2.28 -18.01 13.98
N GLY A 262 2.56 -19.11 14.70
CA GLY A 262 3.83 -19.84 14.57
C GLY A 262 4.08 -20.46 13.17
N ASP A 263 3.00 -20.78 12.46
CA ASP A 263 2.99 -21.36 11.10
C ASP A 263 3.10 -20.32 9.98
N GLY A 264 3.08 -19.02 10.31
CA GLY A 264 3.11 -17.92 9.34
C GLY A 264 1.74 -17.35 8.97
N SER A 265 0.65 -17.95 9.43
CA SER A 265 -0.71 -17.45 9.19
C SER A 265 -1.00 -16.16 9.97
N PHE A 266 -2.03 -15.41 9.57
CA PHE A 266 -2.55 -14.24 10.29
C PHE A 266 -3.97 -14.50 10.84
N PRO A 267 -4.12 -14.97 12.10
CA PRO A 267 -5.41 -15.46 12.61
C PRO A 267 -6.55 -14.45 12.61
N GLN A 268 -6.24 -13.15 12.78
CA GLN A 268 -7.25 -12.08 12.77
C GLN A 268 -7.90 -11.91 11.39
N GLU A 269 -7.17 -12.27 10.34
CA GLU A 269 -7.63 -12.20 8.95
C GLU A 269 -8.37 -13.48 8.58
N LEU A 270 -7.87 -14.64 9.02
CA LEU A 270 -8.47 -15.94 8.75
C LEU A 270 -9.84 -16.15 9.40
N ARG A 271 -10.16 -15.42 10.47
CA ARG A 271 -11.49 -15.50 11.14
C ARG A 271 -12.58 -14.66 10.47
N ARG A 272 -12.26 -13.94 9.40
CA ARG A 272 -13.19 -13.04 8.70
C ARG A 272 -14.06 -13.80 7.71
N THR A 273 -15.10 -13.15 7.20
CA THR A 273 -15.97 -13.71 6.17
C THR A 273 -15.35 -13.71 4.77
N LYS A 274 -14.23 -13.00 4.58
CA LYS A 274 -13.37 -13.05 3.38
C LYS A 274 -11.93 -13.46 3.72
N PRO A 275 -11.72 -14.64 4.31
CA PRO A 275 -10.44 -14.96 4.93
C PRO A 275 -9.28 -15.02 3.94
N TYR A 276 -9.53 -15.36 2.66
CA TYR A 276 -8.49 -15.39 1.63
C TYR A 276 -8.06 -13.98 1.25
N GLY A 277 -9.01 -13.12 0.89
CA GLY A 277 -8.75 -11.71 0.56
C GLY A 277 -8.06 -10.95 1.70
N TYR A 278 -8.52 -11.10 2.96
CA TYR A 278 -7.86 -10.43 4.09
C TYR A 278 -6.44 -10.94 4.36
N ALA A 279 -6.20 -12.25 4.22
CA ALA A 279 -4.86 -12.81 4.40
C ALA A 279 -3.88 -12.29 3.34
N LEU A 280 -4.31 -12.26 2.07
CA LEU A 280 -3.54 -11.68 0.97
C LEU A 280 -3.24 -10.19 1.21
N PHE A 281 -4.27 -9.42 1.54
CA PHE A 281 -4.15 -7.98 1.75
C PHE A 281 -3.21 -7.61 2.91
N ASN A 282 -3.32 -8.29 4.05
CA ASN A 282 -2.41 -8.02 5.18
C ASN A 282 -0.97 -8.45 4.86
N LEU A 283 -0.77 -9.57 4.16
CA LEU A 283 0.56 -10.02 3.75
C LEU A 283 1.22 -9.04 2.78
N ASP A 284 0.48 -8.50 1.81
CA ASP A 284 0.96 -7.44 0.92
C ASP A 284 1.37 -6.19 1.70
N ALA A 285 0.57 -5.78 2.69
CA ALA A 285 0.89 -4.63 3.53
C ALA A 285 2.15 -4.87 4.38
N MET A 286 2.30 -6.04 5.01
CA MET A 286 3.50 -6.42 5.77
C MET A 286 4.75 -6.46 4.87
N ALA A 287 4.65 -7.07 3.70
CA ALA A 287 5.74 -7.13 2.72
C ALA A 287 6.14 -5.74 2.22
N THR A 288 5.16 -4.86 2.00
CA THR A 288 5.41 -3.47 1.61
C THR A 288 6.12 -2.69 2.71
N VAL A 289 5.76 -2.91 3.99
CA VAL A 289 6.50 -2.34 5.13
C VAL A 289 7.97 -2.77 5.11
N CYS A 290 8.24 -4.07 4.89
CA CYS A 290 9.61 -4.56 4.75
C CYS A 290 10.34 -3.91 3.56
N GLN A 291 9.66 -3.74 2.43
CA GLN A 291 10.23 -3.12 1.23
C GLN A 291 10.61 -1.66 1.46
N ILE A 292 9.79 -0.89 2.19
CA ILE A 292 10.03 0.54 2.45
C ILE A 292 11.13 0.75 3.48
N LEU A 293 11.11 -0.02 4.57
CA LEU A 293 11.89 0.28 5.78
C LEU A 293 13.21 -0.49 5.89
N SER A 294 13.44 -1.50 5.04
CA SER A 294 14.69 -2.25 5.07
C SER A 294 15.85 -1.40 4.55
N THR A 295 16.99 -1.48 5.24
CA THR A 295 18.25 -0.85 4.87
C THR A 295 19.39 -1.86 4.99
N PRO A 296 20.59 -1.62 4.42
CA PRO A 296 21.72 -2.54 4.57
C PRO A 296 22.09 -2.84 6.03
N GLY A 297 21.85 -1.92 6.96
CA GLY A 297 22.12 -2.10 8.39
C GLY A 297 20.93 -2.63 9.22
N ASN A 298 19.73 -2.65 8.66
CA ASN A 298 18.51 -3.12 9.33
C ASN A 298 17.54 -3.68 8.29
N ASP A 299 17.68 -4.97 8.00
CA ASP A 299 16.93 -5.68 6.97
C ASP A 299 15.72 -6.40 7.60
N LEU A 300 14.52 -5.87 7.36
CA LEU A 300 13.28 -6.43 7.90
C LEU A 300 12.86 -7.73 7.21
N TRP A 301 13.38 -8.03 6.02
CA TRP A 301 13.16 -9.32 5.35
C TRP A 301 13.87 -10.47 6.06
N LYS A 302 14.98 -10.16 6.75
CA LYS A 302 15.77 -11.12 7.55
C LYS A 302 15.44 -11.06 9.04
N TYR A 303 14.61 -10.10 9.45
CA TYR A 303 14.19 -9.99 10.84
C TYR A 303 13.35 -11.19 11.28
N THR A 304 13.63 -11.68 12.49
CA THR A 304 12.88 -12.74 13.14
C THR A 304 12.34 -12.25 14.48
N ALA A 305 11.03 -12.33 14.66
CA ALA A 305 10.36 -12.12 15.94
C ALA A 305 10.24 -13.46 16.70
N ASP A 306 10.64 -13.47 17.97
CA ASP A 306 10.58 -14.60 18.91
C ASP A 306 10.76 -15.98 18.26
N ALA A 307 9.79 -16.89 18.45
CA ALA A 307 9.75 -18.31 18.06
C ALA A 307 9.79 -18.58 16.53
N GLY A 308 10.60 -17.84 15.79
CA GLY A 308 10.84 -18.02 14.36
C GLY A 308 9.79 -17.35 13.47
N LYS A 309 9.05 -16.34 13.94
CA LYS A 309 8.10 -15.60 13.08
C LYS A 309 8.89 -14.66 12.17
N THR A 310 8.78 -14.86 10.87
CA THR A 310 9.46 -14.06 9.85
C THR A 310 8.46 -13.73 8.75
N ILE A 311 8.64 -12.61 8.04
CA ILE A 311 7.79 -12.32 6.88
C ILE A 311 7.90 -13.41 5.80
N GLY A 312 9.07 -14.04 5.68
CA GLY A 312 9.28 -15.21 4.82
C GLY A 312 8.36 -16.39 5.16
N LYS A 313 8.06 -16.65 6.43
CA LYS A 313 7.04 -17.65 6.82
C LYS A 313 5.64 -17.26 6.36
N GLY A 314 5.27 -15.98 6.46
CA GLY A 314 3.99 -15.50 5.95
C GLY A 314 3.83 -15.73 4.44
N ILE A 315 4.88 -15.44 3.68
CA ILE A 315 4.90 -15.72 2.23
C ILE A 315 4.84 -17.23 1.98
N ALA A 316 5.65 -18.03 2.68
CA ALA A 316 5.66 -19.48 2.52
C ALA A 316 4.30 -20.12 2.87
N TYR A 317 3.59 -19.58 3.86
CA TYR A 317 2.23 -20.01 4.23
C TYR A 317 1.24 -19.74 3.10
N MET A 318 1.24 -18.53 2.51
CA MET A 318 0.27 -18.17 1.48
C MET A 318 0.60 -18.69 0.09
N TYR A 319 1.89 -18.88 -0.25
CA TYR A 319 2.35 -19.33 -1.56
C TYR A 319 1.56 -20.51 -2.16
N PRO A 320 1.38 -21.66 -1.47
CA PRO A 320 0.67 -22.80 -2.05
C PRO A 320 -0.80 -22.51 -2.37
N TYR A 321 -1.44 -21.58 -1.65
CA TYR A 321 -2.83 -21.19 -1.89
C TYR A 321 -2.98 -20.11 -2.96
N VAL A 322 -1.91 -19.39 -3.28
CA VAL A 322 -1.88 -18.49 -4.43
C VAL A 322 -1.56 -19.24 -5.72
N GLU A 323 -0.66 -20.23 -5.63
CA GLU A 323 -0.35 -21.14 -6.74
C GLU A 323 -1.55 -22.00 -7.12
N ASP A 324 -2.27 -22.51 -6.12
CA ASP A 324 -3.47 -23.32 -6.30
C ASP A 324 -4.54 -22.93 -5.27
N LYS A 325 -5.46 -22.04 -5.69
CA LYS A 325 -6.60 -21.59 -4.87
C LYS A 325 -7.50 -22.74 -4.41
N GLY A 326 -7.50 -23.89 -5.10
CA GLY A 326 -8.25 -25.08 -4.72
C GLY A 326 -7.75 -25.74 -3.44
N LYS A 327 -6.52 -25.47 -3.00
CA LYS A 327 -5.94 -25.97 -1.75
C LYS A 327 -6.30 -25.13 -0.52
N TRP A 328 -7.04 -24.03 -0.70
CA TRP A 328 -7.42 -23.16 0.41
C TRP A 328 -8.25 -23.92 1.46
N PRO A 329 -7.80 -24.02 2.72
CA PRO A 329 -8.42 -24.91 3.70
C PRO A 329 -9.57 -24.26 4.49
N PHE A 330 -9.83 -22.96 4.27
CA PHE A 330 -10.90 -22.21 4.95
C PHE A 330 -12.10 -21.99 4.03
N ALA A 331 -13.16 -21.39 4.59
CA ALA A 331 -14.31 -20.96 3.81
C ALA A 331 -13.90 -20.05 2.65
N LYS A 332 -14.64 -20.16 1.55
CA LYS A 332 -14.57 -19.19 0.45
C LYS A 332 -15.01 -17.83 0.94
N ASP A 333 -14.44 -16.78 0.35
CA ASP A 333 -14.84 -15.41 0.61
C ASP A 333 -16.31 -15.21 0.22
N VAL A 334 -17.11 -14.63 1.12
CA VAL A 334 -18.55 -14.40 0.89
C VAL A 334 -18.85 -13.45 -0.27
N MET A 335 -17.84 -12.68 -0.72
CA MET A 335 -17.88 -11.86 -1.93
C MET A 335 -16.50 -11.88 -2.60
N TYR A 336 -16.46 -11.79 -3.93
CA TYR A 336 -15.24 -11.63 -4.73
C TYR A 336 -14.23 -12.79 -4.65
N TRP A 337 -14.66 -13.99 -4.22
CA TRP A 337 -13.81 -15.19 -4.20
C TRP A 337 -13.15 -15.48 -5.55
N ASP A 338 -13.88 -15.29 -6.64
CA ASP A 338 -13.40 -15.59 -8.00
C ASP A 338 -12.40 -14.56 -8.54
N GLU A 339 -12.32 -13.38 -7.92
CA GLU A 339 -11.45 -12.29 -8.34
C GLU A 339 -10.02 -12.38 -7.78
N TRP A 340 -9.80 -13.29 -6.83
CA TRP A 340 -8.49 -13.59 -6.23
C TRP A 340 -7.90 -14.91 -6.76
N PRO A 341 -6.57 -15.10 -6.70
CA PRO A 341 -5.56 -14.09 -6.41
C PRO A 341 -5.22 -13.23 -7.65
N VAL A 342 -4.53 -12.11 -7.41
CA VAL A 342 -3.93 -11.25 -8.46
C VAL A 342 -2.40 -11.25 -8.32
N ALA A 343 -1.69 -10.51 -9.15
CA ALA A 343 -0.22 -10.39 -9.07
C ALA A 343 0.22 -9.61 -7.81
N HIS A 344 0.16 -10.29 -6.65
CA HIS A 344 0.41 -9.71 -5.33
C HIS A 344 1.86 -9.23 -5.17
N PRO A 345 2.11 -7.99 -4.68
CA PRO A 345 3.45 -7.43 -4.51
C PRO A 345 4.33 -8.24 -3.57
N PHE A 346 3.79 -8.97 -2.58
CA PHE A 346 4.61 -9.81 -1.71
C PHE A 346 5.41 -10.87 -2.49
N LEU A 347 4.91 -11.34 -3.64
CA LEU A 347 5.61 -12.32 -4.47
C LEU A 347 6.85 -11.71 -5.13
N LEU A 348 6.72 -10.53 -5.75
CA LEU A 348 7.85 -9.86 -6.38
C LEU A 348 8.89 -9.41 -5.34
N PHE A 349 8.43 -8.78 -4.25
CA PHE A 349 9.31 -8.33 -3.19
C PHE A 349 10.01 -9.52 -2.50
N GLY A 350 9.27 -10.60 -2.23
CA GLY A 350 9.83 -11.84 -1.70
C GLY A 350 10.81 -12.51 -2.66
N ALA A 351 10.54 -12.50 -3.97
CA ALA A 351 11.47 -13.02 -4.97
C ALA A 351 12.82 -12.28 -4.89
N ALA A 352 12.78 -10.96 -4.82
CA ALA A 352 13.97 -10.13 -4.71
C ALA A 352 14.71 -10.32 -3.36
N ALA A 353 13.98 -10.34 -2.25
CA ALA A 353 14.55 -10.46 -0.91
C ALA A 353 15.18 -11.84 -0.65
N TYR A 354 14.59 -12.91 -1.18
CA TYR A 354 15.01 -14.29 -0.94
C TYR A 354 15.66 -14.96 -2.15
N ASN A 355 15.89 -14.22 -3.23
CA ASN A 355 16.39 -14.74 -4.51
C ASN A 355 15.60 -15.97 -4.99
N ASN A 356 14.27 -15.88 -4.93
CA ASN A 356 13.36 -17.00 -5.17
C ASN A 356 12.63 -16.85 -6.51
N GLU A 357 13.12 -17.56 -7.53
CA GLU A 357 12.53 -17.53 -8.88
C GLU A 357 11.11 -18.08 -8.95
N ASN A 358 10.71 -19.00 -8.04
CA ASN A 358 9.34 -19.54 -8.07
C ASN A 358 8.32 -18.46 -7.69
N TYR A 359 8.65 -17.60 -6.73
CA TYR A 359 7.81 -16.46 -6.37
C TYR A 359 7.64 -15.51 -7.56
N PHE A 360 8.74 -15.22 -8.28
CA PHE A 360 8.69 -14.39 -9.48
C PHE A 360 7.86 -15.03 -10.61
N ARG A 361 8.08 -16.31 -10.91
CA ARG A 361 7.32 -17.04 -11.94
C ARG A 361 5.83 -17.12 -11.63
N LEU A 362 5.45 -17.28 -10.36
CA LEU A 362 4.05 -17.23 -9.96
C LEU A 362 3.48 -15.82 -10.16
N TRP A 363 4.19 -14.78 -9.71
CA TRP A 363 3.79 -13.40 -9.90
C TRP A 363 3.52 -13.06 -11.38
N GLN A 364 4.40 -13.48 -12.28
CA GLN A 364 4.27 -13.25 -13.74
C GLN A 364 3.02 -13.89 -14.37
N LYS A 365 2.52 -15.00 -13.80
CA LYS A 365 1.35 -15.74 -14.33
C LYS A 365 0.01 -15.15 -13.87
N LEU A 366 0.03 -14.37 -12.79
CA LEU A 366 -1.19 -13.84 -12.17
C LEU A 366 -1.67 -12.56 -12.88
N LYS A 367 -2.93 -12.19 -12.64
CA LYS A 367 -3.54 -11.00 -13.24
C LYS A 367 -2.90 -9.71 -12.70
N HIS A 368 -2.33 -8.88 -13.56
CA HIS A 368 -1.67 -7.61 -13.20
C HIS A 368 -2.57 -6.36 -13.29
N ASP A 369 -3.74 -6.46 -13.93
CA ASP A 369 -4.71 -5.36 -14.04
C ASP A 369 -6.11 -5.86 -13.67
N PRO A 370 -6.42 -5.99 -12.37
CA PRO A 370 -7.77 -6.27 -11.93
C PRO A 370 -8.69 -5.07 -12.16
N GLU A 371 -9.91 -5.31 -12.64
CA GLU A 371 -10.91 -4.25 -12.90
C GLU A 371 -11.99 -4.16 -11.80
N VAL A 372 -12.11 -5.17 -10.94
CA VAL A 372 -13.11 -5.18 -9.88
C VAL A 372 -12.73 -4.19 -8.77
N GLU A 373 -13.65 -3.30 -8.42
CA GLU A 373 -13.42 -2.22 -7.46
C GLU A 373 -12.90 -2.74 -6.10
N GLU A 374 -13.45 -3.85 -5.60
CA GLU A 374 -12.99 -4.46 -4.35
C GLU A 374 -11.52 -4.89 -4.44
N VAL A 375 -11.10 -5.48 -5.56
CA VAL A 375 -9.71 -5.91 -5.73
C VAL A 375 -8.81 -4.68 -5.85
N LEU A 376 -9.24 -3.69 -6.64
CA LEU A 376 -8.50 -2.44 -6.83
C LEU A 376 -8.25 -1.72 -5.51
N ARG A 377 -9.25 -1.60 -4.62
CA ARG A 377 -9.09 -0.91 -3.33
C ARG A 377 -8.27 -1.70 -2.30
N ASN A 378 -8.13 -3.02 -2.49
CA ASN A 378 -7.28 -3.89 -1.66
C ASN A 378 -5.92 -4.20 -2.30
N LEU A 379 -5.51 -3.47 -3.33
CA LEU A 379 -4.17 -3.58 -3.95
C LEU A 379 -3.52 -2.19 -4.03
N PRO A 380 -3.02 -1.64 -2.92
CA PRO A 380 -2.46 -0.28 -2.91
C PRO A 380 -1.11 -0.17 -3.65
N VAL A 381 -0.35 -1.27 -3.76
CA VAL A 381 0.86 -1.35 -4.59
C VAL A 381 0.50 -2.07 -5.90
N ARG A 382 0.27 -1.32 -6.98
CA ARG A 382 -0.15 -1.88 -8.29
C ARG A 382 0.98 -1.95 -9.29
N ASN A 383 1.98 -1.10 -9.12
CA ASN A 383 3.18 -1.02 -9.94
C ASN A 383 4.41 -1.34 -9.05
N PRO A 384 4.57 -2.58 -8.56
CA PRO A 384 5.60 -2.93 -7.58
C PRO A 384 7.03 -2.66 -8.08
N GLU A 385 7.27 -2.61 -9.39
CA GLU A 385 8.55 -2.23 -9.99
C GLU A 385 9.02 -0.82 -9.57
N ILE A 386 8.12 0.15 -9.35
CA ILE A 386 8.52 1.50 -8.92
C ILE A 386 9.10 1.50 -7.50
N TRP A 387 8.80 0.47 -6.70
CA TRP A 387 9.30 0.27 -5.33
C TRP A 387 10.67 -0.43 -5.28
N MET A 388 11.16 -0.89 -6.44
CA MET A 388 12.48 -1.51 -6.58
C MET A 388 13.54 -0.52 -7.08
N VAL A 389 13.13 0.72 -7.37
CA VAL A 389 14.03 1.81 -7.76
C VAL A 389 14.90 2.23 -6.57
N LYS A 390 16.21 2.29 -6.77
CA LYS A 390 17.14 2.91 -5.82
C LYS A 390 16.96 4.42 -5.86
N LEU A 391 16.45 5.01 -4.78
CA LEU A 391 16.16 6.44 -4.68
C LEU A 391 17.24 7.19 -3.92
#